data_AF-A0A5C6HCK7-F1
#
_entry.id   AF-A0A5C6HCK7-F1
#
_cell.length_a   1.000
_cell.length_b   1.000
_cell.length_c   1.000
_cell.angle_alpha   90.00
_cell.angle_beta   90.00
_cell.angle_gamma   90.00
#
_symmetry.space_group_name_H-M   'P 1'
#
loop_
_entity.id
_entity.type
_entity.pdbx_description
1 polymer ?
#
loop_
_entity_poly.entity_id
_entity_poly.type
_entity_poly.pdbx_seq_one_letter_code
_entity_poly.pdbx_strand_id
1 'polypeptide(L)'
;MKHLLMYFIGVAIMISLYSCKQKPVEVITMNNTRPIGELRQLVLKGDTAAYNELRYADIESGHDEEKLVYAIFMAHWYNYPPAYYDVYFYLKLVAESCGRAMDDKTKEMAIRYLKKAVELKDCSALESLSELCKKGEYVPKDTTMSNKLEEESKKRCRF
;
A
#
# COMPACT_ATOMS: atom_id res chain seq x y z
N MET A 1 -59.15 14.29 -22.72
CA MET A 1 -58.34 15.05 -21.73
C MET A 1 -57.61 14.17 -20.70
N LYS A 2 -58.24 13.13 -20.11
CA LYS A 2 -57.58 12.25 -19.11
C LYS A 2 -56.38 11.44 -19.65
N HIS A 3 -56.44 10.94 -20.89
CA HIS A 3 -55.32 10.21 -21.51
C HIS A 3 -54.10 11.10 -21.83
N LEU A 4 -54.32 12.38 -22.12
CA LEU A 4 -53.23 13.34 -22.36
C LEU A 4 -52.50 13.68 -21.05
N LEU A 5 -53.25 13.82 -19.95
CA LEU A 5 -52.71 14.10 -18.62
C LEU A 5 -51.88 12.92 -18.06
N MET A 6 -52.31 11.67 -18.30
CA MET A 6 -51.53 10.46 -17.94
C MET A 6 -50.21 10.37 -18.70
N TYR A 7 -50.18 10.79 -19.97
CA TYR A 7 -48.97 10.76 -20.78
C TYR A 7 -47.90 11.75 -20.26
N PHE A 8 -48.32 12.96 -19.86
CA PHE A 8 -47.41 13.95 -19.26
C PHE A 8 -46.85 13.51 -17.90
N ILE A 9 -47.66 12.85 -17.06
CA ILE A 9 -47.19 12.29 -15.77
C ILE A 9 -46.17 11.17 -16.01
N GLY A 10 -46.41 10.30 -17.01
CA GLY A 10 -45.48 9.23 -17.39
C GLY A 10 -44.12 9.74 -17.86
N VAL A 11 -44.08 10.81 -18.67
CA VAL A 11 -42.82 11.42 -19.14
C VAL A 11 -42.07 12.11 -18.01
N ALA A 12 -42.77 12.77 -17.07
CA ALA A 12 -42.15 13.42 -15.92
C ALA A 12 -41.46 12.42 -14.96
N ILE A 13 -42.03 11.22 -14.77
CA ILE A 13 -41.43 10.15 -13.95
C ILE A 13 -40.19 9.55 -14.62
N MET A 14 -40.14 9.48 -15.95
CA MET A 14 -38.96 8.99 -16.66
C MET A 14 -37.77 9.98 -16.60
N ILE A 15 -38.05 11.28 -16.54
CA ILE A 15 -37.02 12.33 -16.43
C ILE A 15 -36.42 12.39 -15.01
N SER A 16 -37.23 12.14 -13.97
CA SER A 16 -36.75 12.15 -12.57
C SER A 16 -35.85 10.95 -12.22
N LEU A 17 -35.95 9.84 -12.94
CA LEU A 17 -35.08 8.67 -12.78
C LEU A 17 -33.71 8.82 -13.48
N TYR A 18 -33.56 9.76 -14.41
CA TYR A 18 -32.29 10.03 -15.10
C TYR A 18 -31.38 11.03 -14.37
N SER A 19 -31.82 11.57 -13.23
CA SER A 19 -31.06 12.56 -12.44
C SER A 19 -30.26 11.94 -11.28
N CYS A 20 -29.86 10.67 -11.40
CA CYS A 20 -28.76 10.16 -10.59
C CYS A 20 -27.45 10.61 -11.25
N LYS A 21 -27.11 11.90 -11.11
CA LYS A 21 -25.74 12.34 -11.33
C LYS A 21 -24.89 11.61 -10.29
N GLN A 22 -24.17 10.58 -10.71
CA GLN A 22 -23.04 10.09 -9.92
C GLN A 22 -22.25 11.34 -9.55
N LYS A 23 -22.08 11.59 -8.24
CA LYS A 23 -21.11 12.59 -7.80
C LYS A 23 -19.83 12.25 -8.56
N PRO A 24 -19.20 13.21 -9.26
CA PRO A 24 -17.94 12.91 -9.91
C PRO A 24 -17.06 12.30 -8.83
N VAL A 25 -16.64 11.06 -9.05
CA VAL A 25 -15.58 10.47 -8.23
C VAL A 25 -14.45 11.47 -8.36
N GLU A 26 -14.08 12.09 -7.25
CA GLU A 26 -12.94 12.99 -7.22
C GLU A 26 -11.74 12.13 -7.59
N VAL A 27 -11.32 12.22 -8.86
CA VAL A 27 -10.13 11.55 -9.34
C VAL A 27 -8.98 12.29 -8.68
N ILE A 28 -8.58 11.81 -7.50
CA ILE A 28 -7.30 12.20 -6.92
C ILE A 28 -6.27 11.66 -7.91
N THR A 29 -5.68 12.56 -8.69
CA THR A 29 -4.51 12.20 -9.50
C THR A 29 -3.44 11.65 -8.55
N MET A 30 -2.62 10.67 -8.97
CA MET A 30 -1.49 10.14 -8.17
C MET A 30 -0.36 11.17 -7.98
N ASN A 31 -0.72 12.45 -7.90
CA ASN A 31 0.18 13.55 -7.68
C ASN A 31 0.35 13.68 -6.17
N ASN A 32 1.56 13.42 -5.71
CA ASN A 32 2.09 13.99 -4.48
C ASN A 32 1.66 15.45 -4.34
N THR A 33 1.28 15.86 -3.12
CA THR A 33 0.83 17.24 -2.86
C THR A 33 2.00 18.21 -2.83
N ARG A 34 3.18 17.73 -2.43
CA ARG A 34 4.44 18.49 -2.39
C ARG A 34 5.35 18.10 -3.55
N PRO A 35 6.15 19.01 -4.13
CA PRO A 35 7.11 18.69 -5.19
C PRO A 35 8.06 17.54 -4.82
N ILE A 36 8.38 16.66 -5.77
CA ILE A 36 9.27 15.50 -5.54
C ILE A 36 10.62 15.93 -4.92
N GLY A 37 11.22 17.00 -5.45
CA GLY A 37 12.48 17.51 -4.91
C GLY A 37 12.39 17.92 -3.43
N GLU A 38 11.25 18.47 -3.02
CA GLU A 38 10.98 18.82 -1.62
C GLU A 38 10.78 17.55 -0.77
N LEU A 39 9.97 16.60 -1.26
CA LEU A 39 9.73 15.33 -0.58
C LEU A 39 11.04 14.60 -0.29
N ARG A 40 11.95 14.50 -1.27
CA ARG A 40 13.28 13.88 -1.10
C ARG A 40 14.05 14.49 0.07
N GLN A 41 14.04 15.82 0.19
CA GLN A 41 14.72 16.52 1.29
C GLN A 41 14.05 16.30 2.64
N LEU A 42 12.71 16.30 2.68
CA LEU A 42 11.95 16.11 3.90
C LEU A 42 12.04 14.68 4.44
N VAL A 43 12.03 13.68 3.55
CA VAL A 43 12.24 12.27 3.91
C VAL A 43 13.59 12.08 4.60
N LEU A 44 14.66 12.68 4.07
CA LEU A 44 15.99 12.59 4.70
C LEU A 44 16.03 13.26 6.09
N LYS A 45 15.08 14.13 6.41
CA LYS A 45 14.89 14.76 7.73
C LYS A 45 13.91 14.01 8.64
N GLY A 46 13.37 12.88 8.20
CA GLY A 46 12.47 12.03 9.00
C GLY A 46 10.99 12.41 8.91
N ASP A 47 10.59 13.25 7.95
CA ASP A 47 9.17 13.57 7.73
C ASP A 47 8.44 12.34 7.19
N THR A 48 7.64 11.71 8.06
CA THR A 48 6.87 10.51 7.74
C THR A 48 5.71 10.78 6.80
N ALA A 49 5.14 11.99 6.80
CA ALA A 49 4.13 12.37 5.82
C ALA A 49 4.78 12.52 4.44
N ALA A 50 5.97 13.12 4.36
CA ALA A 50 6.71 13.25 3.11
C ALA A 50 7.08 11.88 2.54
N TYR A 51 7.49 10.97 3.42
CA TYR A 51 7.78 9.60 3.05
C TYR A 51 6.54 8.89 2.49
N ASN A 52 5.39 9.02 3.15
CA ASN A 52 4.15 8.41 2.68
C ASN A 52 3.72 8.98 1.33
N GLU A 53 3.84 10.29 1.10
CA GLU A 53 3.58 10.87 -0.21
C GLU A 53 4.56 10.37 -1.28
N LEU A 54 5.86 10.37 -0.99
CA LEU A 54 6.89 9.92 -1.93
C LEU A 54 6.72 8.44 -2.30
N ARG A 55 6.27 7.60 -1.35
CA ARG A 55 6.00 6.18 -1.57
C ARG A 55 5.02 5.93 -2.70
N TYR A 56 4.01 6.80 -2.84
CA TYR A 56 2.95 6.68 -3.85
C TYR A 56 3.12 7.62 -5.04
N ALA A 57 4.09 8.53 -4.98
CA ALA A 57 4.34 9.48 -6.04
C ALA A 57 4.79 8.79 -7.34
N ASP A 58 4.34 9.32 -8.47
CA ASP A 58 4.89 8.99 -9.78
C ASP A 58 6.25 9.71 -9.92
N ILE A 59 7.33 8.92 -9.89
CA ILE A 59 8.69 9.43 -10.02
C ILE A 59 9.10 9.16 -11.47
N GLU A 60 9.79 10.12 -12.09
CA GLU A 60 10.28 9.99 -13.47
C GLU A 60 10.82 8.58 -13.78
N SER A 61 10.42 8.05 -14.94
CA SER A 61 10.73 6.68 -15.37
C SER A 61 12.20 6.32 -15.11
N GLY A 62 12.41 5.22 -14.37
CA GLY A 62 13.74 4.72 -14.00
C GLY A 62 14.24 5.17 -12.63
N HIS A 63 13.47 5.97 -11.87
CA HIS A 63 13.85 6.40 -10.53
C HIS A 63 13.07 5.73 -9.40
N ASP A 64 12.14 4.80 -9.67
CA ASP A 64 11.36 4.11 -8.62
C ASP A 64 12.23 3.34 -7.62
N GLU A 65 13.43 2.92 -8.04
CA GLU A 65 14.43 2.27 -7.19
C GLU A 65 14.92 3.18 -6.05
N GLU A 66 14.79 4.51 -6.19
CA GLU A 66 15.13 5.46 -5.12
C GLU A 66 14.21 5.30 -3.90
N LYS A 67 12.99 4.79 -4.10
CA LYS A 67 12.03 4.54 -3.00
C LYS A 67 12.60 3.50 -2.02
N LEU A 68 13.35 2.51 -2.50
CA LEU A 68 14.06 1.55 -1.64
C LEU A 68 15.14 2.24 -0.79
N VAL A 69 15.91 3.16 -1.39
CA VAL A 69 16.95 3.90 -0.66
C VAL A 69 16.35 4.72 0.48
N TYR A 70 15.26 5.44 0.20
CA TYR A 70 14.54 6.20 1.22
C TYR A 70 13.92 5.31 2.29
N ALA A 71 13.35 4.16 1.92
CA ALA A 71 12.83 3.19 2.89
C ALA A 71 13.93 2.70 3.84
N ILE A 72 15.13 2.42 3.34
CA ILE A 72 16.29 2.03 4.17
C ILE A 72 16.64 3.14 5.18
N PHE A 73 16.73 4.40 4.74
CA PHE A 73 17.03 5.51 5.65
C PHE A 73 15.92 5.72 6.69
N MET A 74 14.65 5.68 6.28
CA MET A 74 13.52 5.83 7.19
C MET A 74 13.41 4.69 8.20
N ALA A 75 13.74 3.46 7.79
CA ALA A 75 13.82 2.33 8.68
C ALA A 75 14.94 2.52 9.71
N HIS A 76 16.17 2.81 9.30
CA HIS A 76 17.31 2.80 10.24
C HIS A 76 17.51 4.08 11.04
N TRP A 77 17.29 5.25 10.44
CA TRP A 77 17.55 6.53 11.11
C TRP A 77 16.39 6.94 12.01
N TYR A 78 15.18 6.55 11.65
CA TYR A 78 13.96 7.02 12.31
C TYR A 78 13.10 5.88 12.89
N ASN A 79 13.50 4.62 12.71
CA ASN A 79 12.77 3.45 13.19
C ASN A 79 11.29 3.46 12.74
N TYR A 80 11.02 3.96 11.53
CA TYR A 80 9.65 4.12 11.03
C TYR A 80 9.09 2.76 10.57
N PRO A 81 8.03 2.22 11.22
CA PRO A 81 7.59 0.84 10.97
C PRO A 81 7.22 0.52 9.52
N PRO A 82 6.45 1.37 8.80
CA PRO A 82 6.14 1.12 7.39
C PRO A 82 7.37 1.04 6.49
N ALA A 83 8.44 1.78 6.82
CA ALA A 83 9.66 1.76 6.02
C ALA A 83 10.39 0.41 6.11
N TYR A 84 10.35 -0.27 7.25
CA TYR A 84 10.86 -1.64 7.33
C TYR A 84 10.09 -2.59 6.41
N TYR A 85 8.76 -2.46 6.35
CA TYR A 85 7.95 -3.26 5.43
C TYR A 85 8.26 -2.93 3.96
N ASP A 86 8.38 -1.64 3.64
CA ASP A 86 8.65 -1.17 2.28
C ASP A 86 9.99 -1.71 1.75
N VAL A 87 11.03 -1.83 2.59
CA VAL A 87 12.29 -2.49 2.19
C VAL A 87 12.07 -3.94 1.76
N TYR A 88 11.31 -4.72 2.54
CA TYR A 88 10.95 -6.08 2.15
C TYR A 88 10.17 -6.10 0.83
N PHE A 89 9.18 -5.23 0.71
CA PHE A 89 8.31 -5.15 -0.46
C PHE A 89 9.08 -4.83 -1.74
N TYR A 90 9.95 -3.81 -1.72
CA TYR A 90 10.72 -3.43 -2.90
C TYR A 90 11.73 -4.50 -3.33
N LEU A 91 12.38 -5.20 -2.37
CA LEU A 91 13.28 -6.31 -2.69
C LEU A 91 12.54 -7.46 -3.39
N LYS A 92 11.34 -7.81 -2.88
CA LYS A 92 10.47 -8.82 -3.50
C LYS A 92 10.02 -8.37 -4.89
N LEU A 93 9.56 -7.12 -5.03
CA LEU A 93 9.09 -6.55 -6.29
C LEU A 93 10.17 -6.58 -7.38
N VAL A 94 11.39 -6.17 -7.05
CA VAL A 94 12.52 -6.18 -8.00
C VAL A 94 12.82 -7.61 -8.45
N ALA A 95 12.90 -8.57 -7.53
CA ALA A 95 13.13 -9.98 -7.87
C ALA A 95 12.06 -10.51 -8.84
N GLU A 96 10.78 -10.25 -8.53
CA GLU A 96 9.63 -10.63 -9.36
C GLU A 96 9.67 -9.96 -10.74
N SER A 97 9.99 -8.66 -10.83
CA SER A 97 10.10 -7.95 -12.10
C SER A 97 11.19 -8.49 -13.03
N CYS A 98 12.25 -9.06 -12.45
CA CYS A 98 13.31 -9.72 -13.21
C CYS A 98 12.99 -11.19 -13.53
N GLY A 99 11.83 -11.70 -13.12
CA GLY A 99 11.44 -13.10 -13.27
C GLY A 99 12.32 -14.07 -12.47
N ARG A 100 12.89 -13.62 -11.34
CA ARG A 100 13.83 -14.39 -10.53
C ARG A 100 13.34 -14.49 -9.08
N ALA A 101 13.64 -15.61 -8.43
CA ALA A 101 13.57 -15.67 -6.98
C ALA A 101 14.73 -14.87 -6.37
N MET A 102 14.51 -14.29 -5.19
CA MET A 102 15.60 -13.75 -4.38
C MET A 102 16.60 -14.86 -4.04
N ASP A 103 17.90 -14.58 -4.19
CA ASP A 103 18.95 -15.45 -3.65
C ASP A 103 18.86 -15.53 -2.10
N ASP A 104 19.60 -16.47 -1.50
CA ASP A 104 19.50 -16.71 -0.06
C ASP A 104 19.85 -15.50 0.80
N LYS A 105 20.84 -14.68 0.41
CA LYS A 105 21.26 -13.50 1.17
C LYS A 105 20.24 -12.38 1.06
N THR A 106 19.72 -12.16 -0.15
CA THR A 106 18.70 -11.13 -0.41
C THR A 106 17.39 -11.49 0.30
N LYS A 107 16.98 -12.77 0.23
CA LYS A 107 15.83 -13.31 0.95
C LYS A 107 15.99 -13.17 2.46
N GLU A 108 17.14 -13.55 3.01
CA GLU A 108 17.39 -13.42 4.46
C GLU A 108 17.27 -11.96 4.90
N MET A 109 17.85 -11.03 4.13
CA MET A 109 17.73 -9.61 4.39
C MET A 109 16.28 -9.15 4.35
N ALA A 110 15.53 -9.44 3.28
CA ALA A 110 14.14 -9.05 3.13
C ALA A 110 13.27 -9.57 4.30
N ILE A 111 13.45 -10.83 4.71
CA ILE A 111 12.73 -11.43 5.83
C ILE A 111 13.12 -10.79 7.17
N ARG A 112 14.37 -10.36 7.37
CA ARG A 112 14.76 -9.61 8.58
C ARG A 112 14.02 -8.27 8.67
N TYR A 113 13.91 -7.53 7.57
CA TYR A 113 13.15 -6.27 7.52
C TYR A 113 11.66 -6.50 7.78
N LEU A 114 11.06 -7.52 7.14
CA LEU A 114 9.66 -7.88 7.37
C LEU A 114 9.38 -8.24 8.85
N LYS A 115 10.25 -9.06 9.45
CA LYS A 115 10.14 -9.40 10.89
C LYS A 115 10.26 -8.17 11.77
N LYS A 116 11.16 -7.24 11.43
CA LYS A 116 11.32 -5.99 12.18
C LYS A 116 10.05 -5.12 12.11
N ALA A 117 9.43 -5.02 10.93
CA ALA A 117 8.14 -4.33 10.78
C ALA A 117 7.03 -5.00 11.61
N VAL A 118 7.00 -6.34 11.67
CA VAL A 118 6.08 -7.10 12.55
C VAL A 118 6.32 -6.83 14.03
N GLU A 119 7.57 -6.78 14.48
CA GLU A 119 7.92 -6.40 15.86
C GLU A 119 7.33 -5.02 16.20
N LEU A 120 7.40 -4.10 15.25
CA LEU A 120 6.89 -2.73 15.35
C LEU A 120 5.39 -2.60 15.05
N LYS A 121 4.69 -3.73 14.87
CA LYS A 121 3.23 -3.79 14.68
C LYS A 121 2.72 -3.11 13.40
N ASP A 122 3.54 -3.09 12.35
CA ASP A 122 3.10 -2.66 11.02
C ASP A 122 2.05 -3.63 10.46
N CYS A 123 0.94 -3.09 9.95
CA CYS A 123 -0.22 -3.87 9.51
C CYS A 123 0.08 -4.70 8.27
N SER A 124 0.70 -4.09 7.26
CA SER A 124 1.05 -4.76 6.02
C SER A 124 2.08 -5.87 6.25
N ALA A 125 3.00 -5.66 7.20
CA ALA A 125 3.95 -6.67 7.61
C ALA A 125 3.31 -7.85 8.35
N LEU A 126 2.35 -7.59 9.26
CA LEU A 126 1.62 -8.63 9.97
C LEU A 126 0.86 -9.55 9.01
N GLU A 127 0.15 -8.94 8.05
CA GLU A 127 -0.61 -9.66 7.02
C GLU A 127 0.33 -10.46 6.10
N SER A 128 1.38 -9.82 5.58
CA SER A 128 2.33 -10.46 4.68
C SER A 128 3.05 -11.63 5.33
N LEU A 129 3.58 -11.46 6.56
CA LEU A 129 4.29 -12.55 7.24
C LEU A 129 3.34 -13.70 7.59
N SER A 130 2.08 -13.40 7.94
CA SER A 130 1.08 -14.45 8.15
C SER A 130 0.90 -15.31 6.90
N GLU A 131 0.71 -14.66 5.74
CA GLU A 131 0.49 -15.36 4.47
C GLU A 131 1.71 -16.23 4.10
N LEU A 132 2.92 -15.70 4.27
CA LEU A 132 4.16 -16.44 4.04
C LEU A 132 4.26 -17.68 4.95
N CYS A 133 3.97 -17.53 6.25
CA CYS A 133 3.93 -18.65 7.20
C CYS A 133 2.87 -19.69 6.83
N LYS A 134 1.71 -19.27 6.32
CA LYS A 134 0.63 -20.18 5.89
C LYS A 134 1.04 -21.01 4.68
N LYS A 135 1.73 -20.38 3.72
CA LYS A 135 2.19 -21.00 2.47
C LYS A 135 3.49 -21.80 2.62
N GLY A 136 4.34 -21.43 3.58
CA GLY A 136 5.72 -21.90 3.65
C GLY A 136 6.62 -21.27 2.59
N GLU A 137 6.31 -20.03 2.19
CA GLU A 137 7.05 -19.28 1.18
C GLU A 137 8.08 -18.36 1.87
N TYR A 138 9.35 -18.44 1.48
CA TYR A 138 10.50 -17.74 2.10
C TYR A 138 10.78 -18.05 3.59
N VAL A 139 9.78 -18.49 4.34
CA VAL A 139 9.83 -18.92 5.74
C VAL A 139 9.22 -20.32 5.88
N PRO A 140 9.61 -21.12 6.88
CA PRO A 140 8.99 -22.42 7.13
C PRO A 140 7.48 -22.30 7.32
N LYS A 141 6.73 -23.30 6.82
CA LYS A 141 5.28 -23.36 7.02
C LYS A 141 4.96 -23.49 8.51
N ASP A 142 4.18 -22.55 9.04
CA ASP A 142 3.78 -22.49 10.44
C ASP A 142 2.38 -21.85 10.55
N THR A 143 1.35 -22.70 10.60
CA THR A 143 -0.05 -22.25 10.69
C THR A 143 -0.38 -21.66 12.06
N THR A 144 0.31 -22.07 13.13
CA THR A 144 0.11 -21.51 14.46
C THR A 144 0.61 -20.07 14.51
N MET A 145 1.79 -19.80 13.97
CA MET A 145 2.33 -18.45 13.85
C MET A 145 1.48 -17.58 12.91
N SER A 146 1.06 -18.11 11.76
CA SER A 146 0.14 -17.42 10.84
C SER A 146 -1.13 -16.96 11.55
N ASN A 147 -1.86 -17.86 12.22
CA ASN A 147 -3.07 -17.51 12.95
C ASN A 147 -2.83 -16.43 14.02
N LYS A 148 -1.70 -16.51 14.75
CA LYS A 148 -1.33 -15.50 15.75
C LYS A 148 -1.13 -14.11 15.12
N LEU A 149 -0.48 -14.04 13.96
CA LEU A 149 -0.25 -12.80 13.23
C LEU A 149 -1.56 -12.24 12.65
N GLU A 150 -2.46 -13.09 12.14
CA GLU A 150 -3.78 -12.67 11.66
C GLU A 150 -4.62 -12.05 12.78
N GLU A 151 -4.66 -12.69 13.96
CA GLU A 151 -5.39 -12.16 15.12
C GLU A 151 -4.82 -10.82 15.61
N GLU A 152 -3.49 -10.68 15.63
CA GLU A 152 -2.84 -9.40 15.96
C GLU A 152 -3.17 -8.31 14.93
N SER A 153 -3.16 -8.65 13.62
CA SER A 153 -3.56 -7.72 12.56
C SER A 153 -5.01 -7.27 12.73
N LYS A 154 -5.97 -8.21 12.86
CA LYS A 154 -7.41 -7.89 13.06
C LYS A 154 -7.64 -6.95 14.25
N LYS A 155 -6.92 -7.17 15.34
CA LYS A 155 -7.04 -6.34 16.55
C LYS A 155 -6.60 -4.90 16.32
N ARG A 156 -5.55 -4.67 15.51
CA ARG A 156 -4.88 -3.38 15.38
C ARG A 156 -5.25 -2.60 14.11
N CYS A 157 -5.46 -3.30 13.02
CA CYS A 157 -5.43 -2.74 11.67
C CYS A 157 -6.80 -2.50 11.06
N ARG A 158 -7.88 -2.92 11.75
CA ARG A 158 -9.31 -2.80 11.40
C ARG A 158 -9.58 -2.09 10.07
N PHE A 159 -9.85 -2.89 9.05
CA PHE A 159 -10.74 -2.51 7.95
C PHE A 159 -12.18 -2.91 8.32
#